data_AF-A0A9X9WTM4-F1
#
_entry.id   AF-A0A9X9WTM4-F1
#
_cell.length_a   1.000
_cell.length_b   1.000
_cell.length_c   1.000
_cell.angle_alpha   90.00
_cell.angle_beta   90.00
_cell.angle_gamma   90.00
#
_symmetry.space_group_name_H-M   'P 1'
#
loop_
_entity.id
_entity.type
_entity.pdbx_description
1 polymer ?
#
loop_
_entity_poly.entity_id
_entity_poly.type
_entity_poly.pdbx_seq_one_letter_code
_entity_poly.pdbx_strand_id
1 'polypeptide(L)'
;MALRIITADERQAEARGIKAVIFGKSGIGKTYLLLTLDEGATLFIDLEAGDLAVQHWRGASIRPRTWEECRDLALFLAGPNPALRDDQPYSAAQYARVLQTYGDPARMDGFATIFVDSITVAGRLCFQWCRGQPEAHSEKTGKPDIRGAYGLHGREMIAWLTHLQHARDRNVIFVGILDEKLDDFNRRVFVPQIDGSKTGLELPGIVDQVMTLAEIKPDAAPGQPAVASFRGLVCQTLNPWGYPAKDRSGRLDMLEPPHLGQLFQKIRSPSPPIDAHGAHGAPSIALVAATPNT
;
A
#
# COMPACT_ATOMS: atom_id res chain seq x y z
N MET A 1 5.27 29.31 -11.16
CA MET A 1 3.94 29.46 -10.53
C MET A 1 4.00 30.53 -9.46
N ALA A 2 2.96 31.34 -9.30
CA ALA A 2 2.83 32.26 -8.16
C ALA A 2 2.56 31.46 -6.87
N LEU A 3 3.07 31.94 -5.73
CA LEU A 3 2.84 31.32 -4.42
C LEU A 3 1.34 31.34 -4.10
N ARG A 4 0.72 30.16 -3.96
CA ARG A 4 -0.67 29.99 -3.52
C ARG A 4 -0.71 29.35 -2.14
N ILE A 5 -1.23 30.08 -1.16
CA ILE A 5 -1.55 29.54 0.17
C ILE A 5 -2.97 29.00 0.11
N ILE A 6 -3.16 27.72 0.38
CA ILE A 6 -4.49 27.10 0.51
C ILE A 6 -5.02 27.26 1.93
N THR A 7 -6.28 27.68 2.05
CA THR A 7 -6.96 27.85 3.34
C THR A 7 -7.31 26.51 3.99
N ALA A 8 -7.66 26.53 5.27
CA ALA A 8 -8.10 25.32 5.98
C ALA A 8 -9.37 24.71 5.38
N ASP A 9 -10.28 25.56 4.87
CA ASP A 9 -11.54 25.13 4.25
C ASP A 9 -11.30 24.55 2.86
N GLU A 10 -10.49 25.19 2.03
CA GLU A 10 -10.06 24.62 0.74
C GLU A 10 -9.37 23.27 0.94
N ARG A 11 -8.47 23.16 1.92
CA ARG A 11 -7.76 21.92 2.25
C ARG A 11 -8.69 20.80 2.72
N GLN A 12 -9.78 21.14 3.41
CA GLN A 12 -10.81 20.19 3.87
C GLN A 12 -11.78 19.81 2.76
N ALA A 13 -12.06 20.73 1.83
CA ALA A 13 -12.92 20.49 0.67
C ALA A 13 -12.22 19.67 -0.43
N GLU A 14 -10.89 19.66 -0.48
CA GLU A 14 -10.14 18.79 -1.40
C GLU A 14 -10.43 17.31 -1.12
N ALA A 15 -10.93 16.62 -2.15
CA ALA A 15 -11.11 15.17 -2.11
C ALA A 15 -9.76 14.48 -1.86
N ARG A 16 -9.71 13.63 -0.83
CA ARG A 16 -8.52 12.87 -0.45
C ARG A 16 -8.79 11.37 -0.55
N GLY A 17 -8.14 10.76 -1.52
CA GLY A 17 -8.10 9.32 -1.69
C GLY A 17 -7.18 8.65 -0.67
N ILE A 18 -7.57 7.45 -0.24
CA ILE A 18 -6.83 6.64 0.72
C ILE A 18 -5.73 5.87 -0.02
N LYS A 19 -4.47 5.99 0.40
CA LYS A 19 -3.38 5.16 -0.10
C LYS A 19 -3.14 4.03 0.89
N ALA A 20 -3.39 2.79 0.48
CA ALA A 20 -3.30 1.65 1.38
C ALA A 20 -2.53 0.48 0.75
N VAL A 21 -1.84 -0.27 1.60
CA VAL A 21 -1.37 -1.61 1.27
C VAL A 21 -1.93 -2.63 2.26
N ILE A 22 -2.35 -3.77 1.74
CA ILE A 22 -2.90 -4.88 2.52
C ILE A 22 -2.07 -6.13 2.24
N PHE A 23 -1.39 -6.58 3.28
CA PHE A 23 -0.58 -7.79 3.23
C PHE A 23 -1.32 -8.98 3.85
N GLY A 24 -0.96 -10.18 3.45
CA GLY A 24 -1.49 -11.40 4.07
C GLY A 24 -0.96 -12.66 3.41
N LYS A 25 -1.02 -13.78 4.14
CA LYS A 25 -0.57 -15.09 3.64
C LYS A 25 -1.25 -15.45 2.32
N SER A 26 -0.61 -16.28 1.50
CA SER A 26 -1.26 -16.81 0.31
C SER A 26 -2.58 -17.53 0.67
N GLY A 27 -3.61 -17.36 -0.17
CA GLY A 27 -4.93 -17.99 0.06
C GLY A 27 -5.79 -17.40 1.17
N ILE A 28 -5.36 -16.36 1.91
CA ILE A 28 -6.18 -15.74 2.99
C ILE A 28 -7.41 -14.98 2.46
N GLY A 29 -7.50 -14.74 1.14
CA GLY A 29 -8.61 -14.00 0.52
C GLY A 29 -8.37 -12.50 0.39
N LYS A 30 -7.15 -12.08 0.05
CA LYS A 30 -6.84 -10.65 -0.23
C LYS A 30 -7.66 -10.11 -1.39
N THR A 31 -7.70 -10.83 -2.51
CA THR A 31 -8.48 -10.48 -3.70
C THR A 31 -9.99 -10.42 -3.43
N TYR A 32 -10.51 -11.21 -2.48
CA TYR A 32 -11.92 -11.16 -2.08
C TYR A 32 -12.34 -9.81 -1.48
N LEU A 33 -11.39 -9.01 -0.99
CA LEU A 33 -11.68 -7.64 -0.53
C LEU A 33 -12.24 -6.76 -1.65
N LEU A 34 -11.93 -7.07 -2.92
CA LEU A 34 -12.50 -6.40 -4.10
C LEU A 34 -14.04 -6.47 -4.12
N LEU A 35 -14.62 -7.59 -3.65
CA LEU A 35 -16.07 -7.80 -3.60
C LEU A 35 -16.78 -6.88 -2.58
N THR A 36 -16.01 -6.21 -1.72
CA THR A 36 -16.53 -5.29 -0.69
C THR A 36 -16.53 -3.81 -1.13
N LEU A 37 -16.17 -3.58 -2.39
CA LEU A 37 -16.11 -2.28 -3.05
C LEU A 37 -17.25 -2.13 -4.07
N ASP A 38 -17.59 -0.89 -4.38
CA ASP A 38 -18.55 -0.56 -5.44
C ASP A 38 -17.96 -0.92 -6.82
N GLU A 39 -18.60 -1.86 -7.53
CA GLU A 39 -18.17 -2.34 -8.85
C GLU A 39 -18.14 -1.24 -9.91
N GLY A 40 -19.06 -0.26 -9.83
CA GLY A 40 -19.16 0.83 -10.81
C GLY A 40 -18.13 1.93 -10.61
N ALA A 41 -17.60 2.06 -9.38
CA ALA A 41 -16.63 3.08 -9.00
C ALA A 41 -15.22 2.53 -8.73
N THR A 42 -14.98 1.24 -9.04
CA THR A 42 -13.70 0.58 -8.79
C THR A 42 -13.09 0.04 -10.08
N LEU A 43 -11.81 0.38 -10.32
CA LEU A 43 -10.99 -0.20 -11.36
C LEU A 43 -10.08 -1.26 -10.74
N PHE A 44 -10.15 -2.48 -11.26
CA PHE A 44 -9.28 -3.57 -10.86
C PHE A 44 -8.05 -3.67 -11.79
N ILE A 45 -6.85 -3.50 -11.22
CA ILE A 45 -5.59 -3.75 -11.90
C ILE A 45 -5.11 -5.15 -11.50
N ASP A 46 -5.35 -6.11 -12.39
CA ASP A 46 -5.05 -7.54 -12.20
C ASP A 46 -3.71 -7.89 -12.86
N LEU A 47 -2.66 -7.97 -12.04
CA LEU A 47 -1.34 -8.45 -12.43
C LEU A 47 -1.16 -9.96 -12.19
N GLU A 48 -1.89 -10.52 -11.23
CA GLU A 48 -1.71 -11.91 -10.76
C GLU A 48 -2.49 -12.94 -11.62
N ALA A 49 -3.31 -12.48 -12.57
CA ALA A 49 -4.29 -13.30 -13.30
C ALA A 49 -5.21 -14.05 -12.34
N GLY A 50 -5.62 -13.37 -11.26
CA GLY A 50 -6.32 -13.92 -10.10
C GLY A 50 -7.83 -14.12 -10.30
N ASP A 51 -8.30 -14.18 -11.56
CA ASP A 51 -9.72 -14.19 -11.94
C ASP A 51 -10.56 -15.23 -11.18
N LEU A 52 -9.96 -16.36 -10.76
CA LEU A 52 -10.64 -17.42 -10.03
C LEU A 52 -11.30 -16.94 -8.71
N ALA A 53 -10.71 -15.97 -8.01
CA ALA A 53 -11.24 -15.51 -6.73
C ALA A 53 -12.44 -14.54 -6.87
N VAL A 54 -12.62 -13.94 -8.06
CA VAL A 54 -13.57 -12.84 -8.30
C VAL A 54 -14.34 -13.02 -9.61
N GLN A 55 -14.56 -14.25 -10.06
CA GLN A 55 -15.24 -14.57 -11.33
C GLN A 55 -16.62 -13.90 -11.52
N HIS A 56 -17.28 -13.54 -10.42
CA HIS A 56 -18.60 -12.92 -10.42
C HIS A 56 -18.57 -11.39 -10.30
N TRP A 57 -17.39 -10.80 -10.07
CA TRP A 57 -17.23 -9.36 -9.95
C TRP A 57 -17.39 -8.69 -11.32
N ARG A 58 -18.26 -7.69 -11.39
CA ARG A 58 -18.67 -7.08 -12.68
C ARG A 58 -18.01 -5.74 -12.97
N GLY A 59 -17.07 -5.31 -12.12
CA GLY A 59 -16.36 -4.05 -12.30
C GLY A 59 -15.36 -4.12 -13.46
N ALA A 60 -14.83 -2.95 -13.81
CA ALA A 60 -13.85 -2.83 -14.89
C ALA A 60 -12.47 -3.34 -14.45
N SER A 61 -11.75 -3.98 -15.38
CA SER A 61 -10.42 -4.52 -15.12
C SER A 61 -9.41 -4.15 -16.21
N ILE A 62 -8.15 -3.96 -15.81
CA ILE A 62 -6.99 -3.83 -16.70
C ILE A 62 -5.93 -4.83 -16.25
N ARG A 63 -5.24 -5.46 -17.21
CA ARG A 63 -4.25 -6.51 -16.96
C ARG A 63 -2.87 -6.15 -17.52
N PRO A 64 -2.09 -5.29 -16.84
CA PRO A 64 -0.74 -4.98 -17.30
C PRO A 64 0.15 -6.22 -17.16
N ARG A 65 1.02 -6.45 -18.14
CA ARG A 65 1.92 -7.60 -18.24
C ARG A 65 3.39 -7.22 -18.17
N THR A 66 3.72 -5.94 -18.30
CA THR A 66 5.10 -5.43 -18.28
C THR A 66 5.28 -4.36 -17.21
N TRP A 67 6.52 -4.13 -16.80
CA TRP A 67 6.82 -3.04 -15.88
C TRP A 67 6.51 -1.68 -16.49
N GLU A 68 6.75 -1.53 -17.79
CA GLU A 68 6.41 -0.33 -18.55
C GLU A 68 4.92 -0.02 -18.51
N GLU A 69 4.05 -1.02 -18.71
CA GLU A 69 2.61 -0.83 -18.58
C GLU A 69 2.20 -0.42 -17.16
N CYS A 70 2.84 -0.98 -16.12
CA CYS A 70 2.60 -0.54 -14.74
C CYS A 70 2.97 0.94 -14.52
N ARG A 71 4.08 1.40 -15.09
CA ARG A 71 4.50 2.81 -15.00
C ARG A 71 3.59 3.72 -15.81
N ASP A 72 3.21 3.31 -17.02
CA ASP A 72 2.34 4.07 -17.90
C ASP A 72 0.94 4.21 -17.30
N LEU A 73 0.40 3.17 -16.67
CA LEU A 73 -0.86 3.24 -15.93
C LEU A 73 -0.76 4.19 -14.74
N ALA A 74 0.33 4.14 -13.96
CA ALA A 74 0.53 5.09 -12.86
C ALA A 74 0.57 6.55 -13.37
N LEU A 75 1.27 6.79 -14.48
CA LEU A 75 1.35 8.09 -15.14
C LEU A 75 -0.01 8.55 -15.68
N PHE A 76 -0.80 7.63 -16.25
CA PHE A 76 -2.13 7.90 -16.73
C PHE A 76 -3.10 8.27 -15.60
N LEU A 77 -2.96 7.65 -14.44
CA LEU A 77 -3.81 7.88 -13.26
C LEU A 77 -3.42 9.12 -12.46
N ALA A 78 -2.13 9.46 -12.38
CA ALA A 78 -1.62 10.52 -11.53
C ALA A 78 -1.21 11.80 -12.28
N GLY A 79 -1.12 11.75 -13.61
CA GLY A 79 -0.66 12.85 -14.44
C GLY A 79 0.86 13.06 -14.36
N PRO A 80 1.41 14.01 -15.16
CA PRO A 80 2.84 14.22 -15.25
C PRO A 80 3.38 14.90 -14.00
N ASN A 81 4.63 14.58 -13.65
CA ASN A 81 5.36 15.35 -12.66
C ASN A 81 6.11 16.51 -13.37
N PRO A 82 5.72 17.78 -13.12
CA PRO A 82 6.30 18.93 -13.82
C PRO A 82 7.76 19.22 -13.42
N ALA A 83 8.28 18.58 -12.37
CA ALA A 83 9.67 18.74 -11.95
C ALA A 83 10.65 17.82 -12.70
N LEU A 84 10.15 16.88 -13.50
CA LEU A 84 10.96 15.89 -14.19
C LEU A 84 11.31 16.32 -15.62
N ARG A 85 12.53 16.00 -16.04
CA ARG A 85 13.01 16.21 -17.41
C ARG A 85 12.34 15.20 -18.35
N ASP A 86 12.31 15.53 -19.64
CA ASP A 86 11.59 14.74 -20.66
C ASP A 86 12.05 13.27 -20.74
N ASP A 87 13.33 12.99 -20.47
CA ASP A 87 13.93 11.65 -20.49
C ASP A 87 13.54 10.78 -19.28
N GLN A 88 13.00 11.39 -18.23
CA GLN A 88 12.71 10.69 -16.98
C GLN A 88 11.31 10.04 -17.00
N PRO A 89 11.13 8.91 -16.31
CA PRO A 89 9.81 8.35 -16.06
C PRO A 89 8.88 9.39 -15.44
N TYR A 90 7.60 9.40 -15.83
CA TYR A 90 6.58 10.33 -15.33
C TYR A 90 6.70 11.81 -15.74
N SER A 91 7.58 12.15 -16.70
CA SER A 91 7.69 13.50 -17.25
C SER A 91 6.47 13.90 -18.09
N ALA A 92 6.37 15.19 -18.42
CA ALA A 92 5.34 15.69 -19.34
C ALA A 92 5.44 15.05 -20.74
N ALA A 93 6.66 14.85 -21.25
CA ALA A 93 6.88 14.16 -22.51
C ALA A 93 6.42 12.69 -22.46
N GLN A 94 6.71 11.97 -21.38
CA GLN A 94 6.23 10.61 -21.20
C GLN A 94 4.70 10.56 -21.08
N TYR A 95 4.09 11.52 -20.38
CA TYR A 95 2.63 11.58 -20.29
C TYR A 95 1.99 11.79 -21.66
N ALA A 96 2.52 12.71 -22.48
CA ALA A 96 2.03 12.92 -23.84
C ALA A 96 2.07 11.64 -24.69
N ARG A 97 3.14 10.83 -24.57
CA ARG A 97 3.24 9.50 -25.21
C ARG A 97 2.15 8.54 -24.70
N VAL A 98 1.93 8.51 -23.38
CA VAL A 98 0.89 7.67 -22.78
C VAL A 98 -0.50 8.09 -23.26
N LEU A 99 -0.79 9.40 -23.35
CA LEU A 99 -2.07 9.90 -23.88
C LEU A 99 -2.31 9.50 -25.34
N GLN A 100 -1.27 9.51 -26.18
CA GLN A 100 -1.38 9.03 -27.56
C GLN A 100 -1.73 7.53 -27.62
N THR A 101 -1.24 6.75 -26.66
CA THR A 101 -1.46 5.29 -26.62
C THR A 101 -2.79 4.92 -25.97
N TYR A 102 -3.13 5.57 -24.85
CA TYR A 102 -4.26 5.19 -23.99
C TYR A 102 -5.50 6.05 -24.22
N GLY A 103 -5.38 7.19 -24.90
CA GLY A 103 -6.47 8.13 -25.15
C GLY A 103 -6.72 9.09 -23.99
N ASP A 104 -7.98 9.51 -23.85
CA ASP A 104 -8.39 10.53 -22.88
C ASP A 104 -8.41 10.00 -21.43
N PRO A 105 -7.68 10.63 -20.48
CA PRO A 105 -7.72 10.31 -19.06
C PRO A 105 -9.11 10.41 -18.42
N ALA A 106 -10.01 11.22 -18.98
CA ALA A 106 -11.37 11.38 -18.45
C ALA A 106 -12.15 10.06 -18.38
N ARG A 107 -11.75 9.05 -19.17
CA ARG A 107 -12.28 7.68 -19.08
C ARG A 107 -12.05 7.02 -17.71
N MET A 108 -11.14 7.57 -16.90
CA MET A 108 -10.85 7.09 -15.55
C MET A 108 -11.72 7.78 -14.50
N ASP A 109 -12.38 8.90 -14.78
CA ASP A 109 -13.04 9.75 -13.78
C ASP A 109 -14.15 9.04 -12.99
N GLY A 110 -14.78 8.02 -13.58
CA GLY A 110 -15.76 7.17 -12.88
C GLY A 110 -15.16 6.30 -11.76
N PHE A 111 -13.85 6.05 -11.77
CA PHE A 111 -13.19 5.14 -10.83
C PHE A 111 -12.61 5.88 -9.62
N ALA A 112 -13.40 5.97 -8.56
CA ALA A 112 -12.95 6.51 -7.28
C ALA A 112 -11.93 5.62 -6.56
N THR A 113 -11.90 4.32 -6.86
CA THR A 113 -10.97 3.36 -6.25
C THR A 113 -10.20 2.58 -7.30
N ILE A 114 -8.88 2.52 -7.13
CA ILE A 114 -7.98 1.67 -7.91
C ILE A 114 -7.51 0.53 -6.99
N PHE A 115 -7.85 -0.70 -7.34
CA PHE A 115 -7.46 -1.89 -6.59
C PHE A 115 -6.39 -2.65 -7.39
N VAL A 116 -5.20 -2.82 -6.83
CA VAL A 116 -4.02 -3.39 -7.50
C VAL A 116 -3.67 -4.73 -6.89
N ASP A 117 -3.86 -5.81 -7.64
CA ASP A 117 -3.53 -7.19 -7.25
C ASP A 117 -2.48 -7.79 -8.20
N SER A 118 -1.19 -7.81 -7.85
CA SER A 118 -0.62 -7.43 -6.56
C SER A 118 0.66 -6.62 -6.68
N ILE A 119 1.01 -5.90 -5.60
CA ILE A 119 2.33 -5.25 -5.44
C ILE A 119 3.46 -6.28 -5.48
N THR A 120 3.19 -7.53 -5.06
CA THR A 120 4.14 -8.64 -5.15
C THR A 120 4.45 -8.97 -6.61
N VAL A 121 3.44 -9.08 -7.48
CA VAL A 121 3.67 -9.34 -8.91
C VAL A 121 4.27 -8.11 -9.62
N ALA A 122 3.82 -6.89 -9.29
CA ALA A 122 4.43 -5.66 -9.80
C ALA A 122 5.93 -5.59 -9.46
N GLY A 123 6.31 -6.00 -8.24
CA GLY A 123 7.70 -6.12 -7.81
C GLY A 123 8.51 -7.07 -8.70
N ARG A 124 7.97 -8.25 -9.02
CA ARG A 124 8.62 -9.23 -9.90
C ARG A 124 8.79 -8.71 -11.32
N LEU A 125 7.77 -8.07 -11.89
CA LEU A 125 7.85 -7.43 -13.21
C LEU A 125 8.93 -6.34 -13.24
N CYS A 126 8.95 -5.49 -12.21
CA CYS A 126 9.97 -4.47 -12.04
C CYS A 126 11.37 -5.08 -11.99
N PHE A 127 11.58 -6.09 -11.13
CA PHE A 127 12.90 -6.70 -10.98
C PHE A 127 13.36 -7.38 -12.27
N GLN A 128 12.46 -8.09 -12.97
CA GLN A 128 12.74 -8.68 -14.27
C GLN A 128 13.17 -7.60 -15.29
N TRP A 129 12.45 -6.49 -15.34
CA TRP A 129 12.80 -5.35 -16.20
C TRP A 129 14.17 -4.76 -15.83
N CYS A 130 14.44 -4.55 -14.55
CA CYS A 130 15.69 -3.99 -14.04
C CYS A 130 16.90 -4.83 -14.42
N ARG A 131 16.78 -6.17 -14.43
CA ARG A 131 17.87 -7.08 -14.84
C ARG A 131 18.29 -6.90 -16.30
N GLY A 132 17.42 -6.34 -17.15
CA GLY A 132 17.73 -6.02 -18.55
C GLY A 132 18.38 -4.65 -18.75
N GLN A 133 18.49 -3.83 -17.71
CA GLN A 133 18.96 -2.46 -17.85
C GLN A 133 20.50 -2.35 -17.82
N PRO A 134 21.08 -1.29 -18.40
CA PRO A 134 22.54 -1.08 -18.38
C PRO A 134 23.13 -1.09 -16.97
N GLU A 135 22.43 -0.51 -15.99
CA GLU A 135 22.87 -0.46 -14.58
C GLU A 135 22.93 -1.83 -13.90
N ALA A 136 22.28 -2.85 -14.48
CA ALA A 136 22.36 -4.23 -14.02
C ALA A 136 23.52 -5.00 -14.67
N HIS A 137 24.47 -4.32 -15.32
CA HIS A 137 25.65 -4.90 -15.95
C HIS A 137 26.91 -4.16 -15.51
N SER A 138 27.99 -4.91 -15.28
CA SER A 138 29.28 -4.34 -14.91
C SER A 138 29.90 -3.60 -16.08
N GLU A 139 30.19 -2.31 -15.94
CA GLU A 139 30.89 -1.50 -16.96
C GLU A 139 32.25 -2.08 -17.35
N LYS A 140 32.94 -2.74 -16.40
CA LYS A 140 34.28 -3.32 -16.62
C LYS A 140 34.26 -4.64 -17.37
N THR A 141 33.22 -5.46 -17.17
CA THR A 141 33.22 -6.87 -17.61
C THR A 141 32.04 -7.24 -18.50
N GLY A 142 31.02 -6.39 -18.60
CA GLY A 142 29.76 -6.66 -19.28
C GLY A 142 28.90 -7.73 -18.60
N LYS A 143 29.36 -8.34 -17.49
CA LYS A 143 28.63 -9.41 -16.79
C LYS A 143 27.46 -8.85 -15.97
N PRO A 144 26.38 -9.63 -15.78
CA PRO A 144 25.27 -9.23 -14.92
C PRO A 144 25.72 -8.85 -13.50
N ASP A 145 25.31 -7.67 -13.05
CA ASP A 145 25.47 -7.17 -11.70
C ASP A 145 24.12 -7.20 -10.96
N ILE A 146 23.96 -8.22 -10.13
CA ILE A 146 22.75 -8.42 -9.32
C ILE A 146 22.55 -7.27 -8.32
N ARG A 147 23.63 -6.67 -7.79
CA ARG A 147 23.51 -5.55 -6.83
C ARG A 147 23.00 -4.30 -7.53
N GLY A 148 23.50 -4.01 -8.72
CA GLY A 148 22.98 -2.96 -9.60
C GLY A 148 21.49 -3.13 -9.87
N ALA A 149 21.07 -4.35 -10.24
CA ALA A 149 19.66 -4.68 -10.48
C ALA A 149 18.76 -4.43 -9.25
N TYR A 150 19.16 -4.86 -8.05
CA TYR A 150 18.40 -4.59 -6.83
C TYR A 150 18.35 -3.10 -6.47
N GLY A 151 19.46 -2.37 -6.70
CA GLY A 151 19.52 -0.93 -6.49
C GLY A 151 18.53 -0.18 -7.38
N LEU A 152 18.49 -0.53 -8.68
CA LEU A 152 17.54 0.03 -9.63
C LEU A 152 16.10 -0.37 -9.32
N HIS A 153 15.85 -1.65 -9.01
CA HIS A 153 14.53 -2.14 -8.63
C HIS A 153 13.93 -1.36 -7.45
N GLY A 154 14.73 -1.15 -6.39
CA GLY A 154 14.29 -0.35 -5.26
C GLY A 154 13.98 1.10 -5.63
N ARG A 155 14.72 1.72 -6.57
CA ARG A 155 14.41 3.08 -7.04
C ARG A 155 13.12 3.11 -7.86
N GLU A 156 12.95 2.19 -8.78
CA GLU A 156 11.79 2.10 -9.67
C GLU A 156 10.50 1.85 -8.90
N MET A 157 10.50 0.89 -7.96
CA MET A 157 9.33 0.61 -7.13
C MET A 157 8.93 1.80 -6.26
N ILE A 158 9.90 2.47 -5.63
CA ILE A 158 9.64 3.65 -4.80
C ILE A 158 9.11 4.80 -5.65
N ALA A 159 9.68 5.03 -6.84
CA ALA A 159 9.18 6.04 -7.77
C ALA A 159 7.74 5.74 -8.21
N TRP A 160 7.41 4.49 -8.52
CA TRP A 160 6.06 4.06 -8.88
C TRP A 160 5.04 4.24 -7.76
N LEU A 161 5.37 3.78 -6.55
CA LEU A 161 4.50 3.91 -5.38
C LEU A 161 4.28 5.38 -5.00
N THR A 162 5.34 6.19 -5.02
CA THR A 162 5.27 7.63 -4.73
C THR A 162 4.45 8.34 -5.80
N HIS A 163 4.63 7.99 -7.07
CA HIS A 163 3.88 8.61 -8.15
C HIS A 163 2.37 8.36 -8.03
N LEU A 164 1.96 7.14 -7.67
CA LEU A 164 0.55 6.81 -7.42
C LEU A 164 -0.08 7.53 -6.21
N GLN A 165 0.72 8.14 -5.32
CA GLN A 165 0.19 9.04 -4.29
C GLN A 165 -0.37 10.33 -4.90
N HIS A 166 0.12 10.76 -6.06
CA HIS A 166 -0.30 12.00 -6.71
C HIS A 166 -1.66 11.90 -7.39
N ALA A 167 -2.24 10.70 -7.53
CA ALA A 167 -3.65 10.50 -7.87
C ALA A 167 -4.55 10.88 -6.66
N ARG A 168 -4.53 12.15 -6.26
CA ARG A 168 -4.97 12.64 -4.93
C ARG A 168 -6.45 12.38 -4.63
N ASP A 169 -7.29 12.38 -5.64
CA ASP A 169 -8.74 12.21 -5.58
C ASP A 169 -9.17 10.74 -5.50
N ARG A 170 -8.24 9.80 -5.65
CA ARG A 170 -8.54 8.36 -5.79
C ARG A 170 -7.98 7.52 -4.66
N ASN A 171 -8.78 6.58 -4.16
CA ASN A 171 -8.24 5.51 -3.33
C ASN A 171 -7.32 4.64 -4.20
N VAL A 172 -6.12 4.34 -3.71
CA VAL A 172 -5.20 3.40 -4.37
C VAL A 172 -4.82 2.34 -3.36
N ILE A 173 -5.26 1.11 -3.63
CA ILE A 173 -5.18 -0.03 -2.72
C ILE A 173 -4.31 -1.07 -3.37
N PHE A 174 -3.21 -1.41 -2.72
CA PHE A 174 -2.36 -2.52 -3.12
C PHE A 174 -2.64 -3.72 -2.24
N VAL A 175 -2.74 -4.90 -2.82
CA VAL A 175 -2.64 -6.15 -2.06
C VAL A 175 -1.30 -6.82 -2.34
N GLY A 176 -0.76 -7.54 -1.36
CA GLY A 176 0.53 -8.21 -1.48
C GLY A 176 0.65 -9.43 -0.57
N ILE A 177 1.59 -10.31 -0.89
CA ILE A 177 1.87 -11.50 -0.06
C ILE A 177 2.72 -11.09 1.15
N LEU A 178 2.38 -11.66 2.31
CA LEU A 178 3.18 -11.56 3.53
C LEU A 178 3.82 -12.92 3.82
N ASP A 179 5.15 -12.95 3.88
CA ASP A 179 5.90 -14.11 4.31
C ASP A 179 6.11 -14.08 5.82
N GLU A 180 6.10 -15.26 6.43
CA GLU A 180 6.52 -15.47 7.80
C GLU A 180 7.90 -16.12 7.80
N LYS A 181 8.84 -15.50 8.50
CA LYS A 181 10.22 -15.97 8.62
C LYS A 181 10.62 -16.05 10.09
N LEU A 182 11.69 -16.79 10.36
CA LEU A 182 12.35 -16.79 11.66
C LEU A 182 13.58 -15.90 11.56
N ASP A 183 13.76 -15.01 12.54
CA ASP A 183 15.03 -14.28 12.70
C ASP A 183 16.11 -15.16 13.34
N ASP A 184 17.32 -14.60 13.51
CA ASP A 184 18.46 -15.29 14.11
C ASP A 184 18.20 -15.72 15.58
N PHE A 185 17.15 -15.19 16.21
CA PHE A 185 16.73 -15.50 17.58
C PHE A 185 15.49 -16.40 17.62
N ASN A 186 15.13 -17.02 16.49
CA ASN A 186 13.97 -17.91 16.35
C ASN A 186 12.63 -17.21 16.65
N ARG A 187 12.56 -15.89 16.46
CA ARG A 187 11.33 -15.10 16.58
C ARG A 187 10.67 -14.99 15.23
N ARG A 188 9.34 -15.07 15.23
CA ARG A 188 8.53 -14.90 14.02
C ARG A 188 8.60 -13.44 13.58
N VAL A 189 9.00 -13.22 12.33
CA VAL A 189 9.02 -11.92 11.67
C VAL A 189 8.22 -12.00 10.38
N PHE A 190 7.38 -11.00 10.16
CA PHE A 190 6.55 -10.93 8.97
C PHE A 190 7.13 -9.91 7.98
N VAL A 191 7.35 -10.35 6.74
CA VAL A 191 8.03 -9.54 5.72
C VAL A 191 7.21 -9.55 4.44
N PRO A 192 6.92 -8.38 3.83
CA PRO A 192 6.32 -8.31 2.50
C PRO A 192 7.13 -9.11 1.48
N GLN A 193 6.47 -9.93 0.68
CA GLN A 193 7.12 -10.63 -0.42
C GLN A 193 7.24 -9.68 -1.62
N ILE A 194 8.33 -8.91 -1.63
CA ILE A 194 8.75 -8.01 -2.69
C ILE A 194 10.25 -8.24 -2.91
N ASP A 195 10.72 -8.20 -4.16
CA ASP A 195 12.14 -8.34 -4.48
C ASP A 195 12.98 -7.24 -3.82
N GLY A 196 14.06 -7.64 -3.13
CA GLY A 196 14.90 -6.71 -2.37
C GLY A 196 14.24 -6.16 -1.09
N SER A 197 15.02 -5.43 -0.28
CA SER A 197 14.56 -4.93 1.03
C SER A 197 14.01 -3.50 1.00
N LYS A 198 14.53 -2.65 0.11
CA LYS A 198 14.26 -1.21 0.09
C LYS A 198 12.77 -0.88 0.02
N THR A 199 12.06 -1.51 -0.91
CA THR A 199 10.63 -1.25 -1.13
C THR A 199 9.81 -1.54 0.12
N GLY A 200 10.00 -2.70 0.75
CA GLY A 200 9.27 -3.08 1.97
C GLY A 200 9.55 -2.16 3.16
N LEU A 201 10.78 -1.65 3.28
CA LEU A 201 11.19 -0.76 4.37
C LEU A 201 10.61 0.67 4.23
N GLU A 202 10.57 1.20 3.01
CA GLU A 202 10.13 2.58 2.75
C GLU A 202 8.62 2.69 2.49
N LEU A 203 7.96 1.61 2.04
CA LEU A 203 6.53 1.58 1.75
C LEU A 203 5.65 2.15 2.87
N PRO A 204 5.88 1.84 4.17
CA PRO A 204 5.12 2.46 5.26
C PRO A 204 5.30 3.99 5.36
N GLY A 205 6.39 4.57 4.87
CA GLY A 205 6.54 6.02 4.79
C GLY A 205 5.68 6.65 3.70
N ILE A 206 5.46 5.89 2.61
CA ILE A 206 4.72 6.30 1.42
C ILE A 206 3.21 6.22 1.70
N VAL A 207 2.63 5.02 1.82
CA VAL A 207 1.16 4.89 1.92
C VAL A 207 0.60 5.47 3.22
N ASP A 208 -0.69 5.77 3.30
CA ASP A 208 -1.34 6.20 4.54
C ASP A 208 -1.64 5.04 5.47
N GLN A 209 -2.08 3.92 4.88
CA GLN A 209 -2.50 2.72 5.58
C GLN A 209 -1.61 1.53 5.23
N VAL A 210 -1.14 0.81 6.25
CA VAL A 210 -0.56 -0.53 6.12
C VAL A 210 -1.43 -1.45 6.95
N MET A 211 -2.01 -2.47 6.35
CA MET A 211 -2.87 -3.42 7.05
C MET A 211 -2.42 -4.85 6.78
N THR A 212 -2.65 -5.73 7.75
CA THR A 212 -2.47 -7.17 7.53
C THR A 212 -3.81 -7.90 7.64
N LEU A 213 -4.22 -8.56 6.57
CA LEU A 213 -5.32 -9.52 6.59
C LEU A 213 -4.82 -10.84 7.20
N ALA A 214 -5.28 -11.13 8.40
CA ALA A 214 -4.85 -12.29 9.18
C ALA A 214 -6.04 -13.12 9.66
N GLU A 215 -5.75 -14.39 9.94
CA GLU A 215 -6.64 -15.24 10.74
C GLU A 215 -6.42 -14.92 12.22
N ILE A 216 -7.48 -14.48 12.89
CA ILE A 216 -7.51 -14.12 14.30
C ILE A 216 -8.13 -15.28 15.07
N LYS A 217 -7.43 -15.72 16.11
CA LYS A 217 -7.88 -16.73 17.06
C LYS A 217 -8.15 -16.03 18.39
N PRO A 218 -9.42 -15.82 18.77
CA PRO A 218 -9.72 -15.20 20.05
C PRO A 218 -9.34 -16.13 21.19
N ASP A 219 -8.75 -15.57 22.25
CA ASP A 219 -8.51 -16.33 23.48
C ASP A 219 -9.85 -16.61 24.16
N ALA A 220 -10.09 -17.87 24.51
CA ALA A 220 -11.25 -18.25 25.31
C ALA A 220 -10.91 -18.06 26.80
N ALA A 221 -11.69 -17.24 27.50
CA ALA A 221 -11.60 -17.16 28.95
C ALA A 221 -11.95 -18.54 29.57
N PRO A 222 -11.35 -18.93 30.71
CA PRO A 222 -11.68 -20.18 31.38
C PRO A 222 -13.19 -20.31 31.63
N GLY A 223 -13.79 -21.40 31.15
CA GLY A 223 -15.23 -21.67 31.30
C GLY A 223 -16.14 -21.05 30.23
N GLN A 224 -15.61 -20.33 29.24
CA GLN A 224 -16.37 -19.88 28.07
C GLN A 224 -16.14 -20.79 26.85
N PRO A 225 -17.15 -20.97 25.98
CA PRO A 225 -16.98 -21.72 24.75
C PRO A 225 -15.94 -21.06 23.84
N ALA A 226 -15.14 -21.88 23.15
CA ALA A 226 -14.16 -21.39 22.20
C ALA A 226 -14.85 -20.61 21.07
N VAL A 227 -14.37 -19.39 20.81
CA VAL A 227 -14.85 -18.58 19.68
C VAL A 227 -14.15 -19.07 18.42
N ALA A 228 -14.91 -19.25 17.34
CA ALA A 228 -14.36 -19.65 16.06
C ALA A 228 -13.34 -18.61 15.55
N SER A 229 -12.25 -19.09 14.94
CA SER A 229 -11.31 -18.20 14.24
C SER A 229 -12.03 -17.41 13.15
N PHE A 230 -11.66 -16.16 12.97
CA PHE A 230 -12.19 -15.31 11.91
C PHE A 230 -11.07 -14.56 11.19
N ARG A 231 -11.37 -13.96 10.03
CA ARG A 231 -10.42 -13.11 9.31
C ARG A 231 -10.64 -11.67 9.72
N GLY A 232 -9.56 -10.95 10.02
CA GLY A 232 -9.60 -9.54 10.38
C GLY A 232 -8.46 -8.76 9.73
N LEU A 233 -8.68 -7.45 9.56
CA LEU A 233 -7.64 -6.50 9.16
C LEU A 233 -6.98 -5.94 10.42
N VAL A 234 -5.71 -6.27 10.62
CA VAL A 234 -4.87 -5.69 11.67
C VAL A 234 -4.38 -4.34 11.20
N CYS A 235 -4.77 -3.26 11.89
CA CYS A 235 -4.58 -1.89 11.41
C CYS A 235 -3.59 -1.07 12.24
N GLN A 236 -3.29 -1.47 13.48
CA GLN A 236 -2.43 -0.70 14.39
C GLN A 236 -1.02 -1.28 14.53
N THR A 237 -0.01 -0.41 14.55
CA THR A 237 1.42 -0.79 14.67
C THR A 237 1.70 -1.60 15.93
N LEU A 238 1.12 -1.21 17.06
CA LEU A 238 1.26 -1.90 18.34
C LEU A 238 0.19 -2.99 18.49
N ASN A 239 0.27 -4.03 17.65
CA ASN A 239 -0.61 -5.20 17.72
C ASN A 239 0.09 -6.39 18.40
N PRO A 240 -0.65 -7.27 19.10
CA PRO A 240 -0.08 -8.38 19.86
C PRO A 240 0.51 -9.49 18.97
N TRP A 241 0.22 -9.50 17.67
CA TRP A 241 0.67 -10.53 16.73
C TRP A 241 1.98 -10.20 16.02
N GLY A 242 2.48 -8.96 16.14
CA GLY A 242 3.69 -8.51 15.44
C GLY A 242 3.52 -8.32 13.93
N TYR A 243 2.29 -8.24 13.43
CA TYR A 243 2.04 -8.00 12.02
C TYR A 243 2.41 -6.56 11.61
N PRO A 244 2.90 -6.33 10.39
CA PRO A 244 3.12 -4.99 9.87
C PRO A 244 1.77 -4.29 9.70
N ALA A 245 1.59 -3.20 10.43
CA ALA A 245 0.38 -2.42 10.40
C ALA A 245 0.65 -0.96 10.76
N LYS A 246 -0.17 -0.06 10.23
CA LYS A 246 -0.09 1.37 10.43
C LYS A 246 -1.39 2.03 10.00
N ASP A 247 -1.99 2.78 10.91
CA ASP A 247 -3.09 3.68 10.61
C ASP A 247 -2.66 5.14 10.80
N ARG A 248 -2.45 5.86 9.68
CA ARG A 248 -2.16 7.30 9.72
C ARG A 248 -3.41 8.15 9.98
N SER A 249 -4.61 7.60 9.79
CA SER A 249 -5.86 8.32 10.00
C SER A 249 -6.23 8.47 11.47
N GLY A 250 -5.73 7.59 12.34
CA GLY A 250 -6.01 7.57 13.78
C GLY A 250 -7.45 7.17 14.12
N ARG A 251 -8.14 6.48 13.20
CA ARG A 251 -9.57 6.18 13.29
C ARG A 251 -9.88 4.70 13.33
N LEU A 252 -8.95 3.86 12.92
CA LEU A 252 -9.17 2.43 12.86
C LEU A 252 -8.88 1.79 14.21
N ASP A 253 -9.71 0.82 14.57
CA ASP A 253 -9.45 -0.05 15.70
C ASP A 253 -8.29 -0.99 15.36
N MET A 254 -7.75 -1.66 16.38
CA MET A 254 -6.66 -2.63 16.17
C MET A 254 -7.05 -3.72 15.16
N LEU A 255 -8.31 -4.16 15.22
CA LEU A 255 -8.92 -5.12 14.32
C LEU A 255 -10.16 -4.52 13.67
N GLU A 256 -10.21 -4.55 12.35
CA GLU A 256 -11.39 -4.21 11.55
C GLU A 256 -11.91 -5.46 10.83
N PRO A 257 -13.23 -5.54 10.55
CA PRO A 257 -13.77 -6.51 9.61
C PRO A 257 -13.08 -6.37 8.23
N PRO A 258 -12.92 -7.46 7.46
CA PRO A 258 -12.31 -7.43 6.13
C PRO A 258 -13.27 -6.86 5.08
N HIS A 259 -13.65 -5.59 5.23
CA HIS A 259 -14.60 -4.89 4.38
C HIS A 259 -14.09 -3.48 4.05
N LEU A 260 -13.58 -3.29 2.83
CA LEU A 260 -12.94 -2.04 2.44
C LEU A 260 -13.89 -0.86 2.32
N GLY A 261 -15.12 -1.07 1.83
CA GLY A 261 -16.12 0.00 1.79
C GLY A 261 -16.40 0.63 3.17
N GLN A 262 -16.67 -0.20 4.18
CA GLN A 262 -16.88 0.24 5.57
C GLN A 262 -15.61 0.87 6.16
N LEU A 263 -14.45 0.27 5.91
CA LEU A 263 -13.17 0.79 6.38
C LEU A 263 -12.88 2.18 5.82
N PHE A 264 -13.16 2.42 4.53
CA PHE A 264 -12.98 3.74 3.91
C PHE A 264 -13.94 4.78 4.47
N GLN A 265 -15.19 4.39 4.75
CA GLN A 265 -16.15 5.27 5.42
C GLN A 265 -15.64 5.65 6.83
N LYS A 266 -15.10 4.69 7.59
CA LYS A 266 -14.52 4.95 8.91
C LYS A 266 -13.32 5.89 8.83
N ILE A 267 -12.38 5.69 7.91
CA ILE A 267 -11.22 6.59 7.70
C ILE A 267 -11.65 8.03 7.36
N ARG A 268 -12.73 8.19 6.60
CA ARG A 268 -13.23 9.51 6.18
C ARG A 268 -14.11 10.19 7.23
N SER A 269 -14.51 9.49 8.29
CA SER A 269 -15.31 10.07 9.36
C SER A 269 -14.59 11.25 10.04
N PRO A 270 -15.31 12.18 10.69
CA PRO A 270 -14.69 13.21 11.51
C PRO A 270 -13.76 12.59 12.55
N SER A 271 -12.58 13.20 12.78
CA SER A 271 -11.65 12.70 13.81
C SER A 271 -12.32 12.78 15.18
N PRO A 272 -12.15 11.78 16.06
CA PRO A 272 -12.51 11.96 17.46
C PRO A 272 -11.70 13.13 18.06
N PRO A 273 -12.25 13.84 19.07
CA PRO A 273 -11.55 14.92 19.76
C PRO A 273 -10.21 14.44 20.34
N ILE A 274 -9.22 15.33 20.39
CA ILE A 274 -7.85 15.03 20.87
C ILE A 274 -7.86 14.34 22.26
N ASP A 275 -8.81 14.72 23.11
CA ASP A 275 -8.96 14.19 24.48
C ASP A 275 -9.35 12.71 24.53
N ALA A 276 -9.89 12.15 23.44
CA ALA A 276 -10.23 10.72 23.35
C ALA A 276 -8.99 9.83 23.09
N HIS A 277 -7.91 10.39 22.54
CA HIS A 277 -6.66 9.63 22.29
C HIS A 277 -5.84 9.36 23.56
N GLY A 278 -6.23 9.93 24.71
CA GLY A 278 -5.57 9.77 26.01
C GLY A 278 -6.33 8.92 27.05
N ALA A 279 -7.48 8.33 26.69
CA ALA A 279 -8.33 7.60 27.66
C ALA A 279 -7.86 6.17 27.99
N HIS A 280 -6.69 5.74 27.50
CA HIS A 280 -5.92 4.68 28.15
C HIS A 280 -4.93 5.38 29.08
N GLY A 281 -5.30 5.47 30.36
CA GLY A 281 -4.57 6.22 31.37
C GLY A 281 -3.06 6.08 31.21
N ALA A 282 -2.38 7.21 31.01
CA ALA A 282 -0.93 7.24 31.00
C ALA A 282 -0.44 6.48 32.24
N PRO A 283 0.47 5.49 32.09
CA PRO A 283 1.07 4.89 33.27
C PRO A 283 1.75 6.02 34.03
N SER A 284 1.41 6.17 35.31
CA SER A 284 2.17 7.02 36.22
C SER A 284 3.60 6.51 36.21
N ILE A 285 4.49 7.16 35.46
CA ILE A 285 5.92 6.90 35.54
C ILE A 285 6.36 7.48 36.87
N ALA A 286 6.30 6.65 37.91
CA ALA A 286 6.90 6.96 39.19
C ALA A 286 8.42 7.01 38.96
N LEU A 287 8.95 8.22 38.83
CA LEU A 287 10.39 8.47 38.91
C LEU A 287 10.86 7.95 40.27
N VAL A 288 11.61 6.86 40.27
CA VAL A 288 12.30 6.38 41.47
C VAL A 288 13.29 7.48 41.86
N ALA A 289 13.02 8.16 42.97
CA ALA A 289 13.92 9.17 43.50
C ALA A 289 15.29 8.52 43.73
N ALA A 290 16.34 9.16 43.22
CA ALA A 290 17.72 8.73 43.44
C ALA A 290 17.97 8.62 44.94
N THR A 291 18.34 7.43 45.40
CA THR A 291 18.87 7.23 46.75
C THR A 291 20.13 8.07 46.91
N PRO A 292 20.20 8.99 47.89
CA PRO A 292 21.43 9.72 48.16
C PRO A 292 22.48 8.71 48.65
N ASN A 293 23.62 8.69 47.96
CA ASN A 293 24.79 7.95 48.42
C ASN A 293 25.18 8.46 49.81
N THR A 294 25.15 7.57 50.79
CA THR A 294 25.88 7.69 52.06
C THR A 294 27.08 6.76 52.03
#